data_AF-A0A8K0K2P7-F1
#
_entry.id   AF-A0A8K0K2P7-F1
#
_cell.length_a   1.000
_cell.length_b   1.000
_cell.length_c   1.000
_cell.angle_alpha   90.00
_cell.angle_beta   90.00
_cell.angle_gamma   90.00
#
_symmetry.space_group_name_H-M   'P 1'
#
loop_
_entity.id
_entity.type
_entity.pdbx_description
1 polymer ?
#
loop_
_entity_poly.entity_id
_entity_poly.type
_entity_poly.pdbx_seq_one_letter_code
_entity_poly.pdbx_strand_id
1 'polypeptide(L)'
;MFWKYSHQTHPQQLDHLLDNKDVTLKQLLDEEDVLQECRAQNKKLIEFLIRPEIMEELVTLTIVEPIVRSGDGDGTEAPDEFTMYKYPNTACELLACDIPTLNERLAGDEVLMRKLYSFLEAEPPLNPLLASFFARTLGVLLTRNSPEQLTCLQVLEFLKSREDFISLLLRHMGTSAIMDLMFKLFTSVEGDEMKLNLLNWLNGQQVVQRLVSLFDPSVDAERHSNVSHLLCNVISKCRDYAAQAETRPPSTNLILKAIESRETVSTILELMLSDGPNGEKSKSAICSGIPVLLEILDYNHNSQDNALGGIGSGLLNRDGDNPASVEEHKLIVEEFVQAVVPFLPKLHALLLDPRPQKDTVEPLEEMLNAPLGATRLEVAKLICALIATHSPVIDSCLIKLKTIQLLLDLFRQYTWNNFLHTQVEHAVALALDVPKNKTNEENIKVEIREWKSNENLSKVEATEDNSETKTDSVSVDEEMQQDKVAEVIPEENKETERTEEDINETSLVHH
;
A
#
# COMPACT_ATOMS: atom_id res chain seq x y z
N MET A 1 19.07 -46.80 -24.35
CA MET A 1 18.40 -46.14 -25.50
C MET A 1 17.58 -44.99 -24.96
N PHE A 2 17.33 -43.98 -25.81
CA PHE A 2 16.65 -42.70 -25.57
C PHE A 2 17.55 -41.49 -25.22
N TRP A 3 18.02 -40.86 -26.30
CA TRP A 3 18.52 -39.49 -26.52
C TRP A 3 19.83 -39.07 -25.82
N LYS A 4 20.94 -39.30 -26.55
CA LYS A 4 22.29 -38.80 -26.25
C LYS A 4 22.87 -37.93 -27.39
N TYR A 5 22.03 -37.34 -28.23
CA TYR A 5 22.45 -36.47 -29.33
C TYR A 5 21.39 -35.41 -29.62
N SER A 6 21.62 -34.19 -29.12
CA SER A 6 21.45 -32.91 -29.85
C SER A 6 21.47 -31.71 -28.89
N HIS A 7 22.63 -31.41 -28.28
CA HIS A 7 23.01 -30.07 -27.75
C HIS A 7 24.54 -29.94 -27.77
N GLN A 8 25.13 -30.17 -28.94
CA GLN A 8 26.47 -29.67 -29.27
C GLN A 8 26.30 -28.82 -30.52
N THR A 9 25.73 -27.63 -30.36
CA THR A 9 25.88 -26.53 -31.32
C THR A 9 27.16 -25.79 -30.96
N HIS A 10 27.93 -25.47 -31.99
CA HIS A 10 29.35 -25.13 -31.86
C HIS A 10 29.52 -23.63 -31.60
N PRO A 11 30.27 -23.20 -30.56
CA PRO A 11 30.75 -21.81 -30.42
C PRO A 11 31.37 -21.25 -31.72
N GLN A 12 31.88 -22.15 -32.57
CA GLN A 12 32.46 -21.86 -33.87
C GLN A 12 31.48 -21.24 -34.88
N GLN A 13 30.17 -21.52 -34.81
CA GLN A 13 29.22 -21.00 -35.79
C GLN A 13 29.05 -19.47 -35.66
N LEU A 14 28.90 -18.99 -34.42
CA LEU A 14 28.84 -17.57 -34.13
C LEU A 14 30.16 -16.87 -34.48
N ASP A 15 31.29 -17.48 -34.12
CA ASP A 15 32.62 -16.95 -34.47
C ASP A 15 32.83 -16.87 -36.00
N HIS A 16 32.35 -17.86 -36.75
CA HIS A 16 32.41 -17.86 -38.22
C HIS A 16 31.51 -16.78 -38.84
N LEU A 17 30.33 -16.56 -38.26
CA LEU A 17 29.44 -15.49 -38.68
C LEU A 17 30.08 -14.12 -38.42
N LEU A 18 30.72 -13.94 -37.26
CA LEU A 18 31.42 -12.71 -36.86
C LEU A 18 32.71 -12.45 -37.66
N ASP A 19 33.30 -13.48 -38.28
CA ASP A 19 34.43 -13.32 -39.20
C ASP A 19 33.99 -12.68 -40.54
N ASN A 20 32.70 -12.68 -40.86
CA ASN A 20 32.15 -11.99 -42.02
C ASN A 20 32.05 -10.47 -41.77
N LYS A 21 32.63 -9.67 -42.66
CA LYS A 21 32.65 -8.20 -42.53
C LYS A 21 31.27 -7.55 -42.70
N ASP A 22 30.37 -8.21 -43.41
CA ASP A 22 29.03 -7.71 -43.73
C ASP A 22 27.94 -8.30 -42.80
N VAL A 23 28.34 -8.88 -41.67
CA VAL A 23 27.38 -9.44 -40.70
C VAL A 23 26.50 -8.34 -40.09
N THR A 24 25.20 -8.58 -40.11
CA THR A 24 24.17 -7.66 -39.59
C THR A 24 23.75 -8.05 -38.17
N LEU A 25 23.24 -7.09 -37.40
CA LEU A 25 22.68 -7.39 -36.07
C LEU A 25 21.55 -8.41 -36.16
N LYS A 26 20.67 -8.29 -37.16
CA LYS A 26 19.57 -9.24 -37.36
C LYS A 26 20.04 -10.69 -37.49
N GLN A 27 21.05 -10.94 -38.32
CA GLN A 27 21.64 -12.27 -38.47
C GLN A 27 22.18 -12.80 -37.14
N LEU A 28 22.81 -11.93 -36.35
CA LEU A 28 23.31 -12.28 -35.03
C LEU A 28 22.20 -12.63 -34.03
N LEU A 29 21.10 -11.87 -34.03
CA LEU A 29 19.94 -12.10 -33.16
C LEU A 29 19.14 -13.35 -33.54
N ASP A 30 19.33 -13.88 -34.75
CA ASP A 30 18.71 -15.13 -35.20
C ASP A 30 19.47 -16.39 -34.74
N GLU A 31 20.72 -16.25 -34.27
CA GLU A 31 21.51 -17.37 -33.74
C GLU A 31 21.02 -17.79 -32.34
N GLU A 32 20.81 -19.09 -32.15
CA GLU A 32 20.26 -19.66 -30.89
C GLU A 32 21.18 -19.44 -29.69
N ASP A 33 22.49 -19.47 -29.92
CA ASP A 33 23.52 -19.41 -28.87
C ASP A 33 23.97 -17.97 -28.53
N VAL A 34 23.40 -16.93 -29.17
CA VAL A 34 23.87 -15.53 -29.02
C VAL A 34 23.85 -15.04 -27.57
N LEU A 35 22.80 -15.36 -26.82
CA LEU A 35 22.66 -14.98 -25.41
C LEU A 35 23.63 -15.75 -24.52
N GLN A 36 23.85 -17.03 -24.81
CA GLN A 36 24.77 -17.87 -24.06
C GLN A 36 26.22 -17.40 -24.27
N GLU A 37 26.62 -17.14 -25.51
CA GLU A 37 27.95 -16.63 -25.87
C GLU A 37 28.19 -15.21 -25.32
N CYS A 38 27.14 -14.37 -25.26
CA CYS A 38 27.23 -13.05 -24.62
C CYS A 38 27.50 -13.18 -23.13
N ARG A 39 26.77 -14.06 -22.43
CA ARG A 39 26.99 -14.35 -20.99
C ARG A 39 28.35 -15.01 -20.73
N ALA A 40 28.84 -15.78 -21.69
CA ALA A 40 30.19 -16.35 -21.67
C ALA A 40 31.29 -15.31 -22.01
N GLN A 41 30.93 -14.05 -22.27
CA GLN A 41 31.84 -12.96 -22.64
C GLN A 41 32.71 -13.29 -23.86
N ASN A 42 32.12 -13.89 -24.89
CA ASN A 42 32.83 -14.13 -26.16
C ASN A 42 33.37 -12.79 -26.72
N LYS A 43 34.70 -12.69 -26.84
CA LYS A 43 35.38 -11.44 -27.20
C LYS A 43 34.95 -10.88 -28.55
N LYS A 44 34.81 -11.73 -29.57
CA LYS A 44 34.39 -11.30 -30.91
C LYS A 44 32.97 -10.74 -30.88
N LEU A 45 32.09 -11.40 -30.15
CA LEU A 45 30.70 -10.98 -29.97
C LEU A 45 30.63 -9.63 -29.26
N ILE A 46 31.35 -9.48 -28.14
CA ILE A 46 31.37 -8.21 -27.40
C ILE A 46 31.96 -7.08 -28.26
N GLU A 47 33.06 -7.31 -29.00
CA GLU A 47 33.63 -6.35 -29.94
C GLU A 47 32.65 -5.95 -31.06
N PHE A 48 31.79 -6.88 -31.52
CA PHE A 48 30.71 -6.58 -32.45
C PHE A 48 29.64 -5.69 -31.80
N LEU A 49 29.16 -6.08 -30.61
CA LEU A 49 28.04 -5.43 -29.94
C LEU A 49 28.34 -4.01 -29.50
N ILE A 50 29.59 -3.70 -29.07
CA ILE A 50 29.97 -2.35 -28.60
C ILE A 50 30.11 -1.30 -29.71
N ARG A 51 30.01 -1.69 -30.99
CA ARG A 51 30.07 -0.74 -32.10
C ARG A 51 28.94 0.29 -31.99
N PRO A 52 29.20 1.58 -32.27
CA PRO A 52 28.19 2.64 -32.11
C PRO A 52 26.86 2.34 -32.81
N GLU A 53 26.91 1.90 -34.07
CA GLU A 53 25.74 1.59 -34.89
C GLU A 53 24.94 0.38 -34.35
N ILE A 54 25.63 -0.63 -33.81
CA ILE A 54 25.00 -1.83 -33.26
C ILE A 54 24.35 -1.53 -31.91
N MET A 55 25.04 -0.79 -31.04
CA MET A 55 24.47 -0.32 -29.78
C MET A 55 23.23 0.54 -30.00
N GLU A 56 23.27 1.44 -30.98
CA GLU A 56 22.12 2.26 -31.33
C GLU A 56 20.94 1.41 -31.83
N GLU A 57 21.19 0.41 -32.69
CA GLU A 57 20.17 -0.50 -33.18
C GLU A 57 19.56 -1.35 -32.04
N LEU A 58 20.40 -1.88 -31.12
CA LEU A 58 19.94 -2.60 -29.93
C LEU A 58 19.03 -1.74 -29.05
N VAL A 59 19.43 -0.50 -28.74
CA VAL A 59 18.60 0.44 -27.96
C VAL A 59 17.31 0.79 -28.69
N THR A 60 17.34 0.89 -30.02
CA THR A 60 16.15 1.15 -30.83
C THR A 60 15.16 -0.01 -30.74
N LEU A 61 15.64 -1.26 -30.84
CA LEU A 61 14.82 -2.45 -30.75
C LEU A 61 14.14 -2.60 -29.38
N THR A 62 14.73 -2.07 -28.29
CA THR A 62 14.13 -2.17 -26.95
C THR A 62 13.04 -1.15 -26.68
N ILE A 63 13.03 0.00 -27.37
CA ILE A 63 12.11 1.11 -27.06
C ILE A 63 11.12 1.45 -28.17
N VAL A 64 11.37 1.03 -29.42
CA VAL A 64 10.52 1.36 -30.56
C VAL A 64 9.58 0.20 -30.86
N GLU A 65 8.29 0.52 -30.99
CA GLU A 65 7.29 -0.48 -31.38
C GLU A 65 7.52 -0.96 -32.81
N PRO A 66 7.56 -2.29 -33.05
CA PRO A 66 7.70 -2.83 -34.39
C PRO A 66 6.52 -2.39 -35.27
N ILE A 67 6.82 -1.76 -36.41
CA ILE A 67 5.78 -1.32 -37.34
C ILE A 67 5.14 -2.54 -38.00
N VAL A 68 3.88 -2.81 -37.69
CA VAL A 68 3.05 -3.74 -38.47
C VAL A 68 2.58 -2.99 -39.72
N ARG A 69 3.09 -3.36 -40.89
CA ARG A 69 2.40 -2.97 -42.13
C ARG A 69 1.11 -3.77 -42.19
N SER A 70 0.01 -3.16 -41.81
CA SER A 70 -1.33 -3.70 -42.04
C SER A 70 -1.54 -3.78 -43.55
N GLY A 71 -1.38 -4.99 -44.11
CA GLY A 71 -1.89 -5.41 -45.42
C GLY A 71 -1.65 -4.45 -46.58
N ASP A 72 -0.49 -4.56 -47.23
CA ASP A 72 -0.54 -4.57 -48.69
C ASP A 72 -1.36 -5.82 -49.05
N GLY A 73 -2.45 -5.67 -49.80
CA GLY A 73 -3.54 -6.66 -49.99
C GLY A 73 -3.18 -8.00 -50.66
N ASP A 74 -1.96 -8.49 -50.47
CA ASP A 74 -1.47 -9.79 -50.91
C ASP A 74 -1.39 -10.74 -49.71
N GLY A 75 -2.55 -11.27 -49.28
CA GLY A 75 -2.78 -12.57 -48.61
C GLY A 75 -1.81 -13.12 -47.55
N THR A 76 -0.85 -12.34 -47.08
CA THR A 76 0.21 -12.75 -46.16
C THR A 76 -0.32 -12.49 -44.76
N GLU A 77 -0.52 -13.58 -44.02
CA GLU A 77 -0.96 -13.57 -42.64
C GLU A 77 -0.11 -12.57 -41.85
N ALA A 78 -0.76 -11.70 -41.08
CA ALA A 78 -0.05 -10.76 -40.21
C ALA A 78 0.93 -11.56 -39.34
N PRO A 79 2.19 -11.14 -39.22
CA PRO A 79 3.17 -11.86 -38.43
C PRO A 79 2.63 -12.03 -37.01
N ASP A 80 2.65 -13.26 -36.52
CA ASP A 80 2.25 -13.62 -35.16
C ASP A 80 2.93 -12.69 -34.13
N GLU A 81 2.18 -12.21 -33.13
CA GLU A 81 2.67 -11.31 -32.07
C GLU A 81 3.92 -11.89 -31.39
N PHE A 82 4.00 -13.22 -31.28
CA PHE A 82 5.16 -13.94 -30.74
C PHE A 82 6.44 -13.73 -31.57
N THR A 83 6.32 -13.63 -32.89
CA THR A 83 7.46 -13.41 -33.79
C THR A 83 7.85 -11.93 -33.81
N MET A 84 6.89 -11.03 -33.57
CA MET A 84 7.09 -9.57 -33.60
C MET A 84 8.05 -9.09 -32.51
N TYR A 85 7.96 -9.65 -31.31
CA TYR A 85 8.79 -9.25 -30.17
C TYR A 85 10.04 -10.10 -29.97
N LYS A 86 10.35 -11.03 -30.88
CA LYS A 86 11.58 -11.83 -30.83
C LYS A 86 12.83 -10.94 -30.75
N TYR A 87 13.01 -10.03 -31.70
CA TYR A 87 14.20 -9.17 -31.75
C TYR A 87 14.25 -8.14 -30.60
N PRO A 88 13.16 -7.41 -30.27
CA PRO A 88 13.10 -6.58 -29.06
C PRO A 88 13.47 -7.32 -27.78
N ASN A 89 12.96 -8.55 -27.59
CA ASN A 89 13.27 -9.35 -26.41
C ASN A 89 14.76 -9.75 -26.37
N THR A 90 15.31 -10.28 -27.47
CA THR A 90 16.73 -10.66 -27.53
C THR A 90 17.64 -9.44 -27.34
N ALA A 91 17.30 -8.29 -27.93
CA ALA A 91 18.05 -7.05 -27.75
C ALA A 91 18.01 -6.58 -26.28
N CYS A 92 16.84 -6.60 -25.64
CA CYS A 92 16.71 -6.31 -24.22
C CYS A 92 17.55 -7.26 -23.37
N GLU A 93 17.50 -8.57 -23.67
CA GLU A 93 18.28 -9.56 -22.94
C GLU A 93 19.77 -9.31 -23.08
N LEU A 94 20.29 -9.01 -24.27
CA LEU A 94 21.70 -8.66 -24.48
C LEU A 94 22.11 -7.42 -23.68
N LEU A 95 21.32 -6.35 -23.73
CA LEU A 95 21.59 -5.12 -22.98
C LEU A 95 21.42 -5.30 -21.45
N ALA A 96 20.66 -6.30 -21.02
CA ALA A 96 20.42 -6.62 -19.61
C ALA A 96 21.17 -7.89 -19.15
N CYS A 97 22.17 -8.38 -19.90
CA CYS A 97 22.98 -9.55 -19.54
C CYS A 97 24.03 -9.26 -18.45
N ASP A 98 24.09 -8.03 -17.94
CA ASP A 98 25.04 -7.59 -16.92
C ASP A 98 26.51 -7.82 -17.31
N ILE A 99 26.85 -7.43 -18.54
CA ILE A 99 28.24 -7.47 -19.03
C ILE A 99 28.86 -6.08 -18.84
N PRO A 100 29.94 -5.93 -18.04
CA PRO A 100 30.51 -4.63 -17.71
C PRO A 100 30.85 -3.77 -18.94
N THR A 101 31.45 -4.34 -19.98
CA THR A 101 31.84 -3.62 -21.19
C THR A 101 30.64 -3.08 -21.99
N LEU A 102 29.53 -3.83 -22.06
CA LEU A 102 28.31 -3.35 -22.70
C LEU A 102 27.65 -2.24 -21.87
N ASN A 103 27.58 -2.42 -20.56
CA ASN A 103 27.03 -1.44 -19.63
C ASN A 103 27.83 -0.13 -19.67
N GLU A 104 29.16 -0.20 -19.67
CA GLU A 104 30.07 0.95 -19.80
C GLU A 104 29.89 1.66 -21.14
N ARG A 105 29.77 0.90 -22.24
CA ARG A 105 29.54 1.49 -23.56
C ARG A 105 28.19 2.22 -23.63
N LEU A 106 27.13 1.65 -23.06
CA LEU A 106 25.80 2.25 -23.03
C LEU A 106 25.75 3.48 -22.12
N ALA A 107 26.20 3.35 -20.86
CA ALA A 107 26.17 4.41 -19.86
C ALA A 107 27.11 5.58 -20.17
N GLY A 108 28.24 5.30 -20.85
CA GLY A 108 29.24 6.31 -21.22
C GLY A 108 28.91 7.09 -22.49
N ASP A 109 27.85 6.73 -23.24
CA ASP A 109 27.46 7.39 -24.48
C ASP A 109 26.16 8.18 -24.28
N GLU A 110 26.28 9.51 -24.19
CA GLU A 110 25.14 10.39 -23.91
C GLU A 110 24.05 10.30 -24.99
N VAL A 111 24.40 9.98 -26.24
CA VAL A 111 23.44 9.84 -27.33
C VAL A 111 22.59 8.59 -27.14
N LEU A 112 23.21 7.47 -26.77
CA LEU A 112 22.50 6.22 -26.47
C LEU A 112 21.63 6.36 -25.22
N MET A 113 22.15 6.99 -24.15
CA MET A 113 21.39 7.25 -22.93
C MET A 113 20.18 8.16 -23.20
N ARG A 114 20.33 9.20 -24.03
CA ARG A 114 19.22 10.06 -24.44
C ARG A 114 18.19 9.30 -25.29
N LYS A 115 18.64 8.42 -26.18
CA LYS A 115 17.76 7.56 -26.97
C LYS A 115 16.94 6.64 -26.07
N LEU A 116 17.58 5.93 -25.13
CA LEU A 116 16.90 5.09 -24.15
C LEU A 116 15.90 5.91 -23.32
N TYR A 117 16.31 7.08 -22.82
CA TYR A 117 15.46 8.00 -22.04
C TYR A 117 14.21 8.45 -22.80
N SER A 118 14.31 8.68 -24.12
CA SER A 118 13.19 9.17 -24.95
C SER A 118 11.95 8.26 -24.93
N PHE A 119 12.09 6.99 -24.51
CA PHE A 119 10.95 6.10 -24.27
C PHE A 119 9.95 6.69 -23.26
N LEU A 120 10.43 7.38 -22.23
CA LEU A 120 9.59 8.01 -21.21
C LEU A 120 8.89 9.29 -21.72
N GLU A 121 9.36 9.87 -22.82
CA GLU A 121 8.78 11.09 -23.41
C GLU A 121 7.49 10.81 -24.20
N ALA A 122 7.22 9.53 -24.50
CA ALA A 122 6.00 9.11 -25.18
C ALA A 122 4.72 9.43 -24.39
N GLU A 123 3.61 9.58 -25.10
CA GLU A 123 2.29 9.74 -24.49
C GLU A 123 1.84 8.42 -23.83
N PRO A 124 1.26 8.47 -22.61
CA PRO A 124 0.61 7.31 -22.02
C PRO A 124 -0.57 6.79 -22.86
N PRO A 125 -0.89 5.49 -22.81
CA PRO A 125 -0.15 4.45 -22.10
C PRO A 125 1.07 3.96 -22.89
N LEU A 126 2.15 3.61 -22.18
CA LEU A 126 3.29 2.92 -22.78
C LEU A 126 2.92 1.48 -23.12
N ASN A 127 3.52 0.91 -24.18
CA ASN A 127 3.44 -0.52 -24.45
C ASN A 127 4.03 -1.29 -23.24
N PRO A 128 3.26 -2.12 -22.50
CA PRO A 128 3.73 -2.75 -21.28
C PRO A 128 4.96 -3.65 -21.46
N LEU A 129 5.07 -4.31 -22.62
CA LEU A 129 6.21 -5.18 -22.93
C LEU A 129 7.48 -4.36 -23.19
N LEU A 130 7.41 -3.32 -24.00
CA LEU A 130 8.56 -2.42 -24.22
C LEU A 130 8.93 -1.67 -22.92
N ALA A 131 7.95 -1.31 -22.10
CA ALA A 131 8.22 -0.73 -20.78
C ALA A 131 8.98 -1.70 -19.88
N SER A 132 8.67 -3.00 -19.95
CA SER A 132 9.43 -4.04 -19.25
C SER A 132 10.88 -4.14 -19.78
N PHE A 133 11.09 -4.01 -21.09
CA PHE A 133 12.42 -4.01 -21.68
C PHE A 133 13.23 -2.78 -21.25
N PHE A 134 12.65 -1.59 -21.37
CA PHE A 134 13.24 -0.34 -20.90
C PHE A 134 13.61 -0.41 -19.41
N ALA A 135 12.66 -0.79 -18.55
CA ALA A 135 12.87 -0.88 -17.09
C ALA A 135 13.93 -1.92 -16.71
N ARG A 136 14.02 -3.02 -17.47
CA ARG A 136 15.04 -4.05 -17.26
C ARG A 136 16.43 -3.55 -17.68
N THR A 137 16.56 -2.95 -18.86
CA THR A 137 17.83 -2.37 -19.34
C THR A 137 18.31 -1.27 -18.39
N LEU A 138 17.49 -0.27 -18.08
CA LEU A 138 17.87 0.82 -17.17
C LEU A 138 18.11 0.31 -15.74
N GLY A 139 17.34 -0.67 -15.28
CA GLY A 139 17.49 -1.28 -13.96
C GLY A 139 18.83 -1.98 -13.75
N VAL A 140 19.36 -2.66 -14.78
CA VAL A 140 20.72 -3.25 -14.72
C VAL A 140 21.78 -2.16 -14.59
N LEU A 141 21.64 -1.05 -15.35
CA LEU A 141 22.58 0.08 -15.27
C LEU A 141 22.54 0.81 -13.91
N LEU A 142 21.41 0.77 -13.22
CA LEU A 142 21.24 1.36 -11.88
C LEU A 142 21.76 0.48 -10.75
N THR A 143 22.04 -0.79 -11.01
CA THR A 143 22.58 -1.72 -10.02
C THR A 143 24.10 -1.71 -10.09
N ARG A 144 24.77 -1.61 -8.94
CA ARG A 144 26.25 -1.61 -8.90
C ARG A 144 26.75 -3.01 -8.58
N ASN A 145 27.23 -3.75 -9.59
CA ASN A 145 27.66 -5.14 -9.39
C ASN A 145 29.13 -5.27 -8.99
N SER A 146 29.93 -4.21 -9.13
CA SER A 146 31.28 -4.16 -8.57
C SER A 146 31.68 -2.74 -8.11
N PRO A 147 32.57 -2.59 -7.12
CA PRO A 147 33.03 -1.28 -6.64
C PRO A 147 33.75 -0.44 -7.70
N GLU A 148 34.34 -1.09 -8.70
CA GLU A 148 35.10 -0.46 -9.79
C GLU A 148 34.19 0.02 -10.93
N GLN A 149 32.93 -0.45 -10.97
CA GLN A 149 31.98 -0.15 -12.03
C GLN A 149 31.36 1.25 -11.82
N LEU A 150 31.83 2.24 -12.59
CA LEU A 150 31.33 3.62 -12.56
C LEU A 150 29.98 3.82 -13.27
N THR A 151 29.45 2.80 -13.95
CA THR A 151 28.24 2.92 -14.79
C THR A 151 27.02 3.44 -14.04
N CYS A 152 26.76 2.94 -12.82
CA CYS A 152 25.65 3.39 -11.98
C CYS A 152 25.77 4.89 -11.66
N LEU A 153 26.97 5.39 -11.33
CA LEU A 153 27.21 6.81 -11.10
C LEU A 153 26.92 7.65 -12.34
N GLN A 154 27.43 7.24 -13.50
CA GLN A 154 27.22 7.95 -14.76
C GLN A 154 25.73 8.03 -15.12
N VAL A 155 25.00 6.91 -14.96
CA VAL A 155 23.57 6.86 -15.19
C VAL A 155 22.82 7.76 -14.21
N LEU A 156 23.16 7.71 -12.91
CA LEU A 156 22.53 8.57 -11.91
C LEU A 156 22.83 10.06 -12.16
N GLU A 157 24.04 10.43 -12.56
CA GLU A 157 24.37 11.81 -12.94
C GLU A 157 23.57 12.26 -14.17
N PHE A 158 23.47 11.41 -15.20
CA PHE A 158 22.64 11.66 -16.36
C PHE A 158 21.17 11.88 -15.95
N LEU A 159 20.59 10.99 -15.15
CA LEU A 159 19.19 11.11 -14.71
C LEU A 159 18.96 12.36 -13.84
N LYS A 160 19.90 12.67 -12.92
CA LYS A 160 19.85 13.88 -12.09
C LYS A 160 19.95 15.18 -12.89
N SER A 161 20.60 15.14 -14.06
CA SER A 161 20.68 16.28 -14.97
C SER A 161 19.36 16.57 -15.72
N ARG A 162 18.39 15.64 -15.68
CA ARG A 162 17.07 15.77 -16.30
C ARG A 162 16.03 16.14 -15.24
N GLU A 163 15.62 17.41 -15.20
CA GLU A 163 14.65 17.91 -14.22
C GLU A 163 13.26 17.27 -14.35
N ASP A 164 12.93 16.78 -15.55
CA ASP A 164 11.66 16.16 -15.89
C ASP A 164 11.60 14.65 -15.61
N PHE A 165 12.72 13.99 -15.29
CA PHE A 165 12.77 12.53 -15.15
C PHE A 165 11.75 11.98 -14.14
N ILE A 166 11.69 12.56 -12.93
CA ILE A 166 10.70 12.13 -11.91
C ILE A 166 9.27 12.41 -12.40
N SER A 167 9.06 13.50 -13.14
CA SER A 167 7.75 13.83 -13.72
C SER A 167 7.32 12.80 -14.77
N LEU A 168 8.24 12.35 -15.62
CA LEU A 168 7.96 11.32 -16.62
C LEU A 168 7.70 9.96 -15.98
N LEU A 169 8.47 9.56 -14.96
CA LEU A 169 8.16 8.32 -14.21
C LEU A 169 6.76 8.37 -13.61
N LEU A 170 6.42 9.49 -12.94
CA LEU A 170 5.10 9.67 -12.32
C LEU A 170 3.97 9.65 -13.34
N ARG A 171 4.19 10.22 -14.54
CA ARG A 171 3.23 10.22 -15.65
C ARG A 171 2.87 8.79 -16.07
N HIS A 172 3.84 7.88 -16.04
CA HIS A 172 3.72 6.50 -16.51
C HIS A 172 3.50 5.47 -15.39
N MET A 173 3.12 5.90 -14.19
CA MET A 173 2.84 5.02 -13.05
C MET A 173 1.71 4.00 -13.29
N GLY A 174 0.92 4.14 -14.37
CA GLY A 174 -0.05 3.12 -14.77
C GLY A 174 0.62 1.85 -15.27
N THR A 175 1.85 1.92 -15.77
CA THR A 175 2.59 0.75 -16.27
C THR A 175 3.43 0.13 -15.15
N SER A 176 3.14 -1.12 -14.76
CA SER A 176 3.82 -1.78 -13.62
C SER A 176 5.34 -1.85 -13.76
N ALA A 177 5.89 -1.99 -14.97
CA ALA A 177 7.32 -1.97 -15.20
C ALA A 177 7.99 -0.63 -14.78
N ILE A 178 7.29 0.49 -14.94
CA ILE A 178 7.77 1.81 -14.53
C ILE A 178 7.70 1.97 -13.01
N MET A 179 6.63 1.47 -12.39
CA MET A 179 6.51 1.37 -10.94
C MET A 179 7.67 0.54 -10.35
N ASP A 180 7.98 -0.62 -10.93
CA ASP A 180 9.09 -1.48 -10.49
C ASP A 180 10.46 -0.82 -10.66
N LEU A 181 10.66 -0.07 -11.75
CA LEU A 181 11.87 0.75 -11.93
C LEU A 181 11.99 1.81 -10.83
N MET A 182 10.88 2.46 -10.47
CA MET A 182 10.85 3.45 -9.40
C MET A 182 11.15 2.80 -8.04
N PHE A 183 10.63 1.59 -7.78
CA PHE A 183 10.98 0.82 -6.59
C PHE A 183 12.49 0.50 -6.54
N LYS A 184 13.08 0.03 -7.65
CA LYS A 184 14.52 -0.22 -7.76
C LYS A 184 15.36 1.03 -7.46
N LEU A 185 14.92 2.22 -7.89
CA LEU A 185 15.60 3.47 -7.54
C LEU A 185 15.64 3.73 -6.03
N PHE A 186 14.58 3.36 -5.29
CA PHE A 186 14.56 3.49 -3.83
C PHE A 186 15.43 2.45 -3.13
N THR A 187 15.52 1.23 -3.66
CA THR A 187 16.01 0.07 -2.88
C THR A 187 17.33 -0.53 -3.35
N SER A 188 17.63 -0.45 -4.64
CA SER A 188 18.64 -1.31 -5.30
C SER A 188 19.97 -0.61 -5.57
N VAL A 189 20.11 0.68 -5.22
CA VAL A 189 21.39 1.38 -5.35
C VAL A 189 22.29 1.03 -4.17
N GLU A 190 23.44 0.43 -4.49
CA GLU A 190 24.42 -0.02 -3.51
C GLU A 190 25.44 1.05 -3.14
N GLY A 191 25.98 0.94 -1.92
CA GLY A 191 26.93 1.88 -1.35
C GLY A 191 26.23 2.99 -0.57
N ASP A 192 26.54 3.08 0.73
CA ASP A 192 25.82 3.95 1.66
C ASP A 192 25.81 5.41 1.24
N GLU A 193 26.96 5.96 0.84
CA GLU A 193 27.06 7.36 0.43
C GLU A 193 26.27 7.65 -0.85
N MET A 194 26.36 6.76 -1.84
CA MET A 194 25.62 6.90 -3.10
C MET A 194 24.12 6.80 -2.88
N LYS A 195 23.69 5.81 -2.08
CA LYS A 195 22.29 5.62 -1.70
C LYS A 195 21.77 6.83 -0.94
N LEU A 196 22.50 7.35 0.05
CA LEU A 196 22.12 8.57 0.78
C LEU A 196 21.98 9.78 -0.16
N ASN A 197 22.95 9.99 -1.06
CA ASN A 197 22.91 11.08 -2.04
C ASN A 197 21.75 10.96 -3.04
N LEU A 198 21.37 9.73 -3.40
CA LEU A 198 20.20 9.47 -4.24
C LEU A 198 18.90 9.77 -3.50
N LEU A 199 18.72 9.22 -2.30
CA LEU A 199 17.52 9.43 -1.48
C LEU A 199 17.34 10.92 -1.11
N ASN A 200 18.43 11.63 -0.83
CA ASN A 200 18.40 13.09 -0.62
C ASN A 200 17.90 13.85 -1.85
N TRP A 201 18.37 13.48 -3.05
CA TRP A 201 17.91 14.08 -4.30
C TRP A 201 16.43 13.77 -4.57
N LEU A 202 16.01 12.52 -4.39
CA LEU A 202 14.60 12.10 -4.52
C LEU A 202 13.69 12.86 -3.55
N ASN A 203 14.14 13.04 -2.31
CA ASN A 203 13.43 13.86 -1.32
C ASN A 203 13.38 15.34 -1.74
N GLY A 204 14.47 15.89 -2.28
CA GLY A 204 14.52 17.24 -2.84
C GLY A 204 13.55 17.44 -4.02
N GLN A 205 13.29 16.38 -4.80
CA GLN A 205 12.27 16.35 -5.86
C GLN A 205 10.83 16.15 -5.34
N GLN A 206 10.64 16.10 -4.00
CA GLN A 206 9.35 15.89 -3.34
C GLN A 206 8.63 14.63 -3.84
N VAL A 207 9.40 13.56 -4.08
CA VAL A 207 8.88 12.34 -4.73
C VAL A 207 7.72 11.72 -3.94
N VAL A 208 7.78 11.74 -2.61
CA VAL A 208 6.74 11.18 -1.74
C VAL A 208 5.44 11.98 -1.89
N GLN A 209 5.52 13.31 -1.80
CA GLN A 209 4.36 14.19 -1.94
C GLN A 209 3.72 14.05 -3.32
N ARG A 210 4.55 13.93 -4.37
CA ARG A 210 4.08 13.76 -5.74
C ARG A 210 3.46 12.38 -5.98
N LEU A 211 4.00 11.32 -5.37
CA LEU A 211 3.36 10.00 -5.38
C LEU A 211 2.01 10.04 -4.68
N VAL A 212 1.95 10.63 -3.48
CA VAL A 212 0.72 10.77 -2.70
C VAL A 212 -0.33 11.58 -3.46
N SER A 213 0.06 12.62 -4.21
CA SER A 213 -0.88 13.38 -5.05
C SER A 213 -1.59 12.54 -6.13
N LEU A 214 -1.07 11.35 -6.47
CA LEU A 214 -1.73 10.43 -7.39
C LEU A 214 -2.93 9.71 -6.77
N PHE A 215 -3.19 9.86 -5.46
CA PHE A 215 -4.46 9.46 -4.82
C PHE A 215 -5.61 10.44 -5.08
N ASP A 216 -5.38 11.49 -5.88
CA ASP A 216 -6.45 12.39 -6.31
C ASP A 216 -7.58 11.61 -7.03
N PRO A 217 -8.85 11.83 -6.67
CA PRO A 217 -9.97 11.11 -7.27
C PRO A 217 -10.11 11.19 -8.80
N SER A 218 -9.45 12.15 -9.46
CA SER A 218 -9.44 12.30 -10.92
C SER A 218 -8.44 11.38 -11.63
N VAL A 219 -7.52 10.76 -10.88
CA VAL A 219 -6.53 9.81 -11.41
C VAL A 219 -7.18 8.44 -11.63
N ASP A 220 -6.70 7.69 -12.63
CA ASP A 220 -7.23 6.37 -12.95
C ASP A 220 -6.92 5.31 -11.88
N ALA A 221 -7.66 4.20 -11.90
CA ALA A 221 -7.56 3.14 -10.90
C ALA A 221 -6.23 2.37 -10.95
N GLU A 222 -5.60 2.27 -12.12
CA GLU A 222 -4.35 1.52 -12.29
C GLU A 222 -3.19 2.25 -11.62
N ARG A 223 -3.09 3.58 -11.82
CA ARG A 223 -2.13 4.43 -11.13
C ARG A 223 -2.32 4.42 -9.62
N HIS A 224 -3.57 4.48 -9.14
CA HIS A 224 -3.87 4.33 -7.71
C HIS A 224 -3.30 3.03 -7.14
N SER A 225 -3.56 1.91 -7.81
CA SER A 225 -3.09 0.58 -7.38
C SER A 225 -1.57 0.50 -7.38
N ASN A 226 -0.91 0.94 -8.45
CA ASN A 226 0.56 0.87 -8.57
C ASN A 226 1.26 1.79 -7.56
N VAL A 227 0.74 2.98 -7.30
CA VAL A 227 1.31 3.89 -6.28
C VAL A 227 1.18 3.29 -4.88
N SER A 228 0.03 2.69 -4.58
CA SER A 228 -0.18 1.96 -3.32
C SER A 228 0.84 0.84 -3.14
N HIS A 229 0.97 -0.04 -4.13
CA HIS A 229 1.96 -1.13 -4.10
C HIS A 229 3.39 -0.63 -3.96
N LEU A 230 3.76 0.43 -4.69
CA LEU A 230 5.08 1.03 -4.58
C LEU A 230 5.35 1.54 -3.17
N LEU A 231 4.45 2.34 -2.60
CA LEU A 231 4.63 2.92 -1.27
C LEU A 231 4.69 1.82 -0.19
N CYS A 232 3.80 0.83 -0.25
CA CYS A 232 3.85 -0.32 0.67
C CYS A 232 5.20 -1.03 0.60
N ASN A 233 5.63 -1.44 -0.61
CA ASN A 233 6.91 -2.13 -0.80
C ASN A 233 8.11 -1.30 -0.33
N VAL A 234 8.09 0.03 -0.56
CA VAL A 234 9.15 0.94 -0.09
C VAL A 234 9.19 0.96 1.44
N ILE A 235 8.04 1.08 2.12
CA ILE A 235 7.97 1.07 3.58
C ILE A 235 8.55 -0.24 4.11
N SER A 236 8.03 -1.39 3.67
CA SER A 236 8.47 -2.70 4.16
C SER A 236 9.96 -2.90 3.92
N LYS A 237 10.45 -2.61 2.72
CA LYS A 237 11.87 -2.80 2.37
C LYS A 237 12.81 -1.87 3.13
N CYS A 238 12.39 -0.64 3.41
CA CYS A 238 13.19 0.31 4.18
C CYS A 238 13.27 -0.10 5.65
N ARG A 239 12.18 -0.60 6.23
CA ARG A 239 12.15 -1.13 7.59
C ARG A 239 12.98 -2.41 7.73
N ASP A 240 12.89 -3.33 6.77
CA ASP A 240 13.74 -4.54 6.72
C ASP A 240 15.23 -4.19 6.69
N TYR A 241 15.61 -3.21 5.88
CA TYR A 241 16.99 -2.74 5.80
C TYR A 241 17.46 -2.12 7.12
N ALA A 242 16.61 -1.36 7.80
CA ALA A 242 16.91 -0.78 9.11
C ALA A 242 17.08 -1.86 10.19
N ALA A 243 16.26 -2.91 10.17
CA ALA A 243 16.32 -4.02 11.13
C ALA A 243 17.61 -4.86 10.99
N GLN A 244 18.15 -4.99 9.78
CA GLN A 244 19.38 -5.77 9.52
C GLN A 244 20.67 -4.99 9.80
N ALA A 245 20.61 -3.68 10.00
CA ALA A 245 21.78 -2.83 10.19
C ALA A 245 22.27 -2.86 11.66
N GLU A 246 22.93 -3.95 12.07
CA GLU A 246 23.38 -4.21 13.46
C GLU A 246 24.30 -3.12 14.09
N THR A 247 24.91 -2.24 13.29
CA THR A 247 25.99 -1.33 13.73
C THR A 247 25.73 0.16 13.48
N ARG A 248 24.56 0.52 12.95
CA ARG A 248 24.18 1.91 12.74
C ARG A 248 22.90 2.20 13.50
N PRO A 249 22.77 3.34 14.20
CA PRO A 249 21.43 3.83 14.54
C PRO A 249 20.61 3.88 13.25
N PRO A 250 19.27 3.66 13.28
CA PRO A 250 18.42 3.84 12.09
C PRO A 250 18.64 5.26 11.55
N SER A 251 19.59 5.39 10.63
CA SER A 251 20.02 6.69 10.13
C SER A 251 19.02 7.05 9.04
N THR A 252 17.89 7.60 9.51
CA THR A 252 16.94 8.49 8.81
C THR A 252 16.92 8.30 7.29
N ASN A 253 16.32 7.20 6.84
CA ASN A 253 15.86 7.15 5.47
C ASN A 253 14.83 8.29 5.30
N LEU A 254 15.24 9.38 4.64
CA LEU A 254 14.40 10.58 4.49
C LEU A 254 13.11 10.28 3.75
N ILE A 255 13.13 9.30 2.84
CA ILE A 255 11.93 8.85 2.14
C ILE A 255 10.98 8.16 3.10
N LEU A 256 11.49 7.21 3.91
CA LEU A 256 10.66 6.54 4.93
C LEU A 256 10.06 7.55 5.92
N LYS A 257 10.89 8.46 6.45
CA LYS A 257 10.44 9.52 7.35
C LYS A 257 9.39 10.45 6.70
N ALA A 258 9.55 10.75 5.41
CA ALA A 258 8.57 11.56 4.68
C ALA A 258 7.25 10.78 4.49
N ILE A 259 7.29 9.48 4.22
CA ILE A 259 6.10 8.63 4.07
C ILE A 259 5.35 8.51 5.40
N GLU A 260 6.08 8.27 6.50
CA GLU A 260 5.52 8.08 7.85
C GLU A 260 5.14 9.41 8.55
N SER A 261 5.35 10.55 7.90
CA SER A 261 5.02 11.86 8.47
C SER A 261 3.51 12.08 8.60
N ARG A 262 3.14 12.85 9.62
CA ARG A 262 1.75 13.28 9.86
C ARG A 262 1.15 13.98 8.65
N GLU A 263 1.94 14.81 7.97
CA GLU A 263 1.52 15.55 6.78
C GLU A 263 1.17 14.60 5.63
N THR A 264 1.99 13.57 5.40
CA THR A 264 1.72 12.56 4.37
C THR A 264 0.46 11.76 4.70
N VAL A 265 0.32 11.28 5.94
CA VAL A 265 -0.89 10.54 6.38
C VAL A 265 -2.15 11.39 6.19
N SER A 266 -2.09 12.66 6.61
CA SER A 266 -3.20 13.61 6.43
C SER A 266 -3.52 13.84 4.96
N THR A 267 -2.50 14.00 4.11
CA THR A 267 -2.69 14.21 2.66
C THR A 267 -3.31 12.99 1.98
N ILE A 268 -2.88 11.77 2.33
CA ILE A 268 -3.50 10.52 1.83
C ILE A 268 -5.00 10.49 2.19
N LEU A 269 -5.33 10.78 3.47
CA LEU A 269 -6.71 10.83 3.95
C LEU A 269 -7.53 11.92 3.26
N GLU A 270 -6.96 13.10 3.06
CA GLU A 270 -7.61 14.21 2.36
C GLU A 270 -7.95 13.85 0.93
N LEU A 271 -6.99 13.34 0.16
CA LEU A 271 -7.17 13.00 -1.25
C LEU A 271 -8.16 11.83 -1.42
N MET A 272 -7.97 10.72 -0.69
CA MET A 272 -8.81 9.55 -0.86
C MET A 272 -10.26 9.76 -0.38
N LEU A 273 -10.48 10.69 0.56
CA LEU A 273 -11.81 11.04 1.07
C LEU A 273 -12.40 12.29 0.41
N SER A 274 -11.70 12.91 -0.55
CA SER A 274 -12.22 14.02 -1.35
C SER A 274 -13.28 13.56 -2.35
N ASP A 275 -14.15 14.49 -2.73
CA ASP A 275 -15.14 14.24 -3.77
C ASP A 275 -14.47 14.31 -5.14
N GLY A 276 -14.75 13.33 -5.99
CA GLY A 276 -14.23 13.32 -7.35
C GLY A 276 -14.97 14.26 -8.29
N PRO A 277 -14.58 14.29 -9.58
CA PRO A 277 -15.16 15.21 -10.58
C PRO A 277 -16.69 15.11 -10.71
N ASN A 278 -17.25 13.95 -10.39
CA ASN A 278 -18.68 13.67 -10.46
C ASN A 278 -19.42 13.88 -9.12
N GLY A 279 -18.75 14.44 -8.10
CA GLY A 279 -19.27 14.54 -6.74
C GLY A 279 -19.28 13.22 -5.96
N GLU A 280 -18.84 12.12 -6.58
CA GLU A 280 -18.71 10.80 -5.96
C GLU A 280 -17.26 10.57 -5.50
N LYS A 281 -17.07 9.93 -4.34
CA LYS A 281 -15.73 9.56 -3.85
C LYS A 281 -15.12 8.45 -4.70
N SER A 282 -13.83 8.56 -5.04
CA SER A 282 -13.14 7.54 -5.83
C SER A 282 -12.98 6.23 -5.05
N LYS A 283 -13.55 5.14 -5.58
CA LYS A 283 -13.43 3.80 -4.97
C LYS A 283 -11.98 3.32 -4.99
N SER A 284 -11.28 3.50 -6.11
CA SER A 284 -9.88 3.11 -6.25
C SER A 284 -8.97 3.90 -5.33
N ALA A 285 -9.16 5.22 -5.20
CA ALA A 285 -8.35 6.04 -4.29
C ALA A 285 -8.46 5.55 -2.84
N ILE A 286 -9.68 5.24 -2.36
CA ILE A 286 -9.88 4.71 -0.99
C ILE A 286 -9.26 3.31 -0.84
N CYS A 287 -9.56 2.40 -1.78
CA CYS A 287 -9.06 1.02 -1.72
C CYS A 287 -7.54 0.92 -1.89
N SER A 288 -6.90 1.93 -2.49
CA SER A 288 -5.44 2.00 -2.64
C SER A 288 -4.76 2.84 -1.55
N GLY A 289 -5.43 3.85 -0.98
CA GLY A 289 -4.89 4.66 0.10
C GLY A 289 -4.84 3.92 1.44
N ILE A 290 -5.89 3.13 1.76
CA ILE A 290 -5.97 2.39 3.03
C ILE A 290 -4.82 1.39 3.22
N PRO A 291 -4.42 0.56 2.23
CA PRO A 291 -3.26 -0.32 2.37
C PRO A 291 -1.97 0.41 2.76
N VAL A 292 -1.73 1.61 2.23
CA VAL A 292 -0.56 2.42 2.60
C VAL A 292 -0.65 2.87 4.06
N LEU A 293 -1.84 3.29 4.51
CA LEU A 293 -2.06 3.67 5.91
C LEU A 293 -1.87 2.49 6.86
N LEU A 294 -2.34 1.31 6.48
CA LEU A 294 -2.15 0.07 7.23
C LEU A 294 -0.67 -0.30 7.30
N GLU A 295 0.07 -0.20 6.18
CA GLU A 295 1.50 -0.48 6.15
C GLU A 295 2.30 0.52 7.02
N ILE A 296 1.94 1.81 7.03
CA ILE A 296 2.56 2.80 7.92
C ILE A 296 2.32 2.40 9.39
N LEU A 297 1.12 1.92 9.72
CA LEU A 297 0.75 1.56 11.09
C LEU A 297 1.34 0.21 11.55
N ASP A 298 1.57 -0.74 10.63
CA ASP A 298 2.05 -2.09 10.95
C ASP A 298 3.59 -2.19 10.85
N TYR A 299 4.28 -2.06 11.97
CA TYR A 299 5.75 -1.96 12.02
C TYR A 299 6.50 -3.30 11.95
N ASN A 300 5.83 -4.46 12.13
CA ASN A 300 6.51 -5.77 12.15
C ASN A 300 5.92 -6.78 11.15
N HIS A 301 6.38 -6.73 9.90
CA HIS A 301 6.01 -7.69 8.84
C HIS A 301 6.69 -9.08 8.97
N ASN A 302 7.82 -9.18 9.70
CA ASN A 302 8.71 -10.35 9.65
C ASN A 302 8.42 -11.48 10.66
N SER A 303 7.17 -11.86 10.87
CA SER A 303 6.90 -13.04 11.71
C SER A 303 5.85 -13.98 11.15
N GLN A 304 6.23 -15.25 11.12
CA GLN A 304 5.40 -16.41 10.75
C GLN A 304 4.20 -16.64 11.69
N ASP A 305 4.04 -15.83 12.75
CA ASP A 305 2.83 -15.82 13.60
C ASP A 305 1.68 -15.05 12.91
N ASN A 306 1.37 -15.45 11.69
CA ASN A 306 0.30 -14.86 10.88
C ASN A 306 -1.09 -15.45 11.22
N ALA A 307 -1.27 -15.94 12.45
CA ALA A 307 -2.50 -16.60 12.89
C ALA A 307 -3.71 -15.65 12.94
N LEU A 308 -3.48 -14.32 12.94
CA LEU A 308 -4.48 -13.25 13.06
C LEU A 308 -4.55 -12.33 11.82
N GLY A 309 -4.00 -12.76 10.67
CA GLY A 309 -4.14 -12.00 9.42
C GLY A 309 -3.48 -10.61 9.42
N GLY A 310 -2.28 -10.48 9.99
CA GLY A 310 -1.39 -9.32 9.89
C GLY A 310 -1.78 -8.06 10.67
N ILE A 311 -3.04 -7.83 11.01
CA ILE A 311 -3.48 -6.52 11.54
C ILE A 311 -3.12 -6.36 13.03
N GLY A 312 -2.26 -5.38 13.33
CA GLY A 312 -1.90 -5.00 14.71
C GLY A 312 -0.83 -5.89 15.35
N SER A 313 -0.29 -6.88 14.64
CA SER A 313 0.76 -7.76 15.17
C SER A 313 2.06 -7.00 15.48
N GLY A 314 2.35 -5.89 14.78
CA GLY A 314 3.49 -5.03 15.07
C GLY A 314 3.32 -4.02 16.20
N LEU A 315 2.13 -3.90 16.78
CA LEU A 315 1.85 -2.96 17.88
C LEU A 315 2.10 -3.58 19.27
N LEU A 316 2.32 -4.89 19.35
CA LEU A 316 2.62 -5.60 20.60
C LEU A 316 4.14 -5.70 20.80
N ASN A 317 4.64 -5.18 21.93
CA ASN A 317 6.05 -5.28 22.31
C ASN A 317 6.47 -6.76 22.44
N ARG A 318 7.52 -7.18 21.74
CA ARG A 318 8.05 -8.55 21.85
C ARG A 318 9.34 -8.58 22.68
N ASP A 319 9.55 -9.70 23.37
CA ASP A 319 10.79 -9.98 24.06
C ASP A 319 11.95 -10.06 23.05
N GLY A 320 12.83 -9.06 23.04
CA GLY A 320 14.02 -9.01 22.17
C GLY A 320 14.11 -7.79 21.25
N ASP A 321 13.07 -6.95 21.16
CA ASP A 321 13.12 -5.74 20.36
C ASP A 321 14.10 -4.71 20.94
N ASN A 322 14.79 -3.97 20.06
CA ASN A 322 15.66 -2.89 20.47
C ASN A 322 14.79 -1.75 21.09
N PRO A 323 15.06 -1.30 22.33
CA PRO A 323 14.26 -0.25 22.97
C PRO A 323 14.20 1.06 22.17
N ALA A 324 15.21 1.35 21.34
CA ALA A 324 15.21 2.54 20.49
C ALA A 324 14.20 2.45 19.32
N SER A 325 14.04 1.27 18.71
CA SER A 325 13.07 1.08 17.61
C SER A 325 11.64 1.06 18.12
N VAL A 326 11.41 0.53 19.32
CA VAL A 326 10.10 0.55 19.98
C VAL A 326 9.63 2.00 20.25
N GLU A 327 10.53 2.86 20.76
CA GLU A 327 10.18 4.26 21.03
C GLU A 327 9.95 5.06 19.74
N GLU A 328 10.75 4.82 18.69
CA GLU A 328 10.54 5.43 17.37
C GLU A 328 9.19 5.03 16.78
N HIS A 329 8.84 3.75 16.83
CA HIS A 329 7.55 3.26 16.37
C HIS A 329 6.38 3.89 17.15
N LYS A 330 6.50 4.00 18.47
CA LYS A 330 5.48 4.64 19.30
C LYS A 330 5.23 6.09 18.88
N LEU A 331 6.28 6.86 18.59
CA LEU A 331 6.14 8.23 18.09
C LEU A 331 5.43 8.28 16.72
N ILE A 332 5.75 7.35 15.81
CA ILE A 332 5.07 7.24 14.52
C ILE A 332 3.58 6.95 14.72
N VAL A 333 3.22 6.03 15.61
CA VAL A 333 1.83 5.71 15.94
C VAL A 333 1.11 6.92 16.53
N GLU A 334 1.74 7.67 17.43
CA GLU A 334 1.17 8.90 18.01
C GLU A 334 0.88 9.96 16.94
N GLU A 335 1.82 10.22 16.04
CA GLU A 335 1.63 11.17 14.93
C GLU A 335 0.56 10.68 13.93
N PHE A 336 0.55 9.39 13.61
CA PHE A 336 -0.46 8.76 12.77
C PHE A 336 -1.87 8.92 13.35
N VAL A 337 -2.04 8.62 14.65
CA VAL A 337 -3.32 8.80 15.36
C VAL A 337 -3.77 10.25 15.28
N GLN A 338 -2.88 11.21 15.54
CA GLN A 338 -3.20 12.63 15.46
C GLN A 338 -3.62 13.08 14.04
N ALA A 339 -3.11 12.44 12.99
CA ALA A 339 -3.53 12.69 11.61
C ALA A 339 -4.91 12.08 11.29
N VAL A 340 -5.22 10.89 11.80
CA VAL A 340 -6.45 10.14 11.44
C VAL A 340 -7.70 10.65 12.18
N VAL A 341 -7.57 11.09 13.44
CA VAL A 341 -8.70 11.48 14.31
C VAL A 341 -9.72 12.41 13.61
N PRO A 342 -9.32 13.49 12.90
CA PRO A 342 -10.25 14.38 12.21
C PRO A 342 -11.08 13.71 11.10
N PHE A 343 -10.59 12.60 10.54
CA PHE A 343 -11.20 11.89 9.42
C PHE A 343 -12.07 10.71 9.85
N LEU A 344 -12.05 10.31 11.13
CA LEU A 344 -12.86 9.21 11.66
C LEU A 344 -14.36 9.31 11.33
N PRO A 345 -15.02 10.49 11.42
CA PRO A 345 -16.42 10.60 11.03
C PRO A 345 -16.65 10.32 9.54
N LYS A 346 -15.72 10.73 8.66
CA LYS A 346 -15.80 10.48 7.22
C LYS A 346 -15.58 9.01 6.90
N LEU A 347 -14.63 8.37 7.57
CA LEU A 347 -14.38 6.92 7.47
C LEU A 347 -15.61 6.13 7.95
N HIS A 348 -16.18 6.49 9.10
CA HIS A 348 -17.42 5.89 9.60
C HIS A 348 -18.58 6.04 8.59
N ALA A 349 -18.74 7.21 7.97
CA ALA A 349 -19.78 7.41 6.96
C ALA A 349 -19.65 6.47 5.75
N LEU A 350 -18.44 6.06 5.37
CA LEU A 350 -18.23 5.08 4.30
C LEU A 350 -18.77 3.68 4.66
N LEU A 351 -18.78 3.30 5.94
CA LEU A 351 -19.40 2.05 6.40
C LEU A 351 -20.93 2.09 6.30
N LEU A 352 -21.54 3.28 6.44
CA LEU A 352 -22.98 3.47 6.33
C LEU A 352 -23.48 3.42 4.88
N ASP A 353 -22.64 3.77 3.90
CA ASP A 353 -23.05 3.92 2.49
C ASP A 353 -22.86 2.62 1.67
N PRO A 354 -23.95 1.94 1.23
CA PRO A 354 -23.87 0.65 0.54
C PRO A 354 -23.52 0.75 -0.94
N ARG A 355 -23.16 1.96 -1.44
CA ARG A 355 -22.95 2.33 -2.86
C ARG A 355 -23.13 1.17 -3.84
N PRO A 356 -24.29 1.08 -4.51
CA PRO A 356 -24.53 0.01 -5.47
C PRO A 356 -23.42 0.01 -6.53
N GLN A 357 -22.92 -1.19 -6.85
CA GLN A 357 -22.07 -1.37 -8.02
C GLN A 357 -22.89 -0.95 -9.25
N LYS A 358 -22.44 0.07 -9.99
CA LYS A 358 -23.07 0.52 -11.24
C LYS A 358 -23.00 -0.56 -12.34
N ASP A 359 -22.21 -1.62 -12.15
CA ASP A 359 -21.96 -2.67 -13.14
C ASP A 359 -22.56 -4.04 -12.77
N THR A 360 -23.36 -4.15 -11.70
CA THR A 360 -24.05 -5.43 -11.42
C THR A 360 -25.21 -5.61 -12.40
N VAL A 361 -25.03 -6.56 -13.32
CA VAL A 361 -26.10 -7.26 -14.06
C VAL A 361 -27.29 -7.46 -13.13
N GLU A 362 -28.50 -7.18 -13.61
CA GLU A 362 -29.75 -7.36 -12.86
C GLU A 362 -29.68 -8.65 -12.02
N PRO A 363 -29.82 -8.58 -10.69
CA PRO A 363 -29.81 -9.78 -9.87
C PRO A 363 -30.98 -10.64 -10.31
N LEU A 364 -30.68 -11.80 -10.91
CA LEU A 364 -31.62 -12.90 -10.96
C LEU A 364 -31.85 -13.29 -9.49
N GLU A 365 -33.08 -13.08 -9.01
CA GLU A 365 -33.60 -13.29 -7.65
C GLU A 365 -33.64 -12.06 -6.72
N GLU A 366 -34.87 -11.70 -6.35
CA GLU A 366 -35.34 -10.62 -5.47
C GLU A 366 -34.85 -10.69 -4.00
N MET A 367 -33.71 -11.30 -3.68
CA MET A 367 -33.31 -11.55 -2.28
C MET A 367 -31.84 -11.29 -1.91
N LEU A 368 -30.96 -10.89 -2.83
CA LEU A 368 -29.56 -10.64 -2.47
C LEU A 368 -29.35 -9.15 -2.09
N ASN A 369 -29.13 -8.89 -0.80
CA ASN A 369 -28.68 -7.57 -0.31
C ASN A 369 -27.50 -7.05 -1.15
N ALA A 370 -27.44 -5.73 -1.40
CA ALA A 370 -26.32 -5.11 -2.12
C ALA A 370 -24.98 -5.54 -1.49
N PRO A 371 -23.99 -5.99 -2.29
CA PRO A 371 -22.74 -6.54 -1.77
C PRO A 371 -22.00 -5.52 -0.89
N LEU A 372 -21.25 -6.00 0.11
CA LEU A 372 -20.51 -5.14 1.05
C LEU A 372 -19.61 -4.12 0.33
N GLY A 373 -18.96 -4.57 -0.75
CA GLY A 373 -18.03 -3.76 -1.53
C GLY A 373 -16.64 -3.64 -0.88
N ALA A 374 -15.61 -3.48 -1.72
CA ALA A 374 -14.22 -3.40 -1.28
C ALA A 374 -13.95 -2.20 -0.36
N THR A 375 -14.57 -1.04 -0.62
CA THR A 375 -14.38 0.17 0.18
C THR A 375 -14.73 -0.05 1.65
N ARG A 376 -15.89 -0.65 1.95
CA ARG A 376 -16.32 -0.89 3.33
C ARG A 376 -15.41 -1.90 4.04
N LEU A 377 -14.96 -2.93 3.31
CA LEU A 377 -14.04 -3.92 3.86
C LEU A 377 -12.70 -3.29 4.22
N GLU A 378 -12.11 -2.46 3.34
CA GLU A 378 -10.87 -1.75 3.63
C GLU A 378 -11.03 -0.78 4.81
N VAL A 379 -12.14 -0.05 4.88
CA VAL A 379 -12.42 0.84 6.02
C VAL A 379 -12.56 0.03 7.32
N ALA A 380 -13.20 -1.14 7.29
CA ALA A 380 -13.29 -2.02 8.46
C ALA A 380 -11.91 -2.52 8.93
N LYS A 381 -11.01 -2.87 8.00
CA LYS A 381 -9.61 -3.22 8.31
C LYS A 381 -8.88 -2.06 8.99
N LEU A 382 -8.99 -0.84 8.44
CA LEU A 382 -8.37 0.35 9.03
C LEU A 382 -8.91 0.63 10.44
N ILE A 383 -10.22 0.53 10.65
CA ILE A 383 -10.82 0.69 11.99
C ILE A 383 -10.29 -0.36 12.96
N CYS A 384 -10.20 -1.62 12.54
CA CYS A 384 -9.62 -2.68 13.37
C CYS A 384 -8.17 -2.35 13.76
N ALA A 385 -7.36 -1.91 12.80
CA ALA A 385 -5.97 -1.51 13.06
C ALA A 385 -5.88 -0.29 14.01
N LEU A 386 -6.79 0.67 13.89
CA LEU A 386 -6.87 1.82 14.78
C LEU A 386 -7.22 1.44 16.22
N ILE A 387 -8.12 0.46 16.42
CA ILE A 387 -8.44 -0.08 17.76
C ILE A 387 -7.19 -0.74 18.36
N ALA A 388 -6.40 -1.46 17.55
CA ALA A 388 -5.16 -2.10 18.00
C ALA A 388 -4.10 -1.11 18.51
N THR A 389 -4.22 0.19 18.21
CA THR A 389 -3.31 1.21 18.76
C THR A 389 -3.52 1.49 20.25
N HIS A 390 -4.65 1.02 20.82
CA HIS A 390 -5.07 1.32 22.20
C HIS A 390 -5.02 2.82 22.55
N SER A 391 -5.27 3.68 21.56
CA SER A 391 -5.29 5.12 21.76
C SER A 391 -6.63 5.57 22.35
N PRO A 392 -6.65 6.21 23.54
CA PRO A 392 -7.90 6.62 24.19
C PRO A 392 -8.69 7.65 23.38
N VAL A 393 -8.01 8.43 22.53
CA VAL A 393 -8.64 9.43 21.66
C VAL A 393 -9.39 8.75 20.52
N ILE A 394 -8.81 7.70 19.93
CA ILE A 394 -9.47 6.87 18.90
C ILE A 394 -10.69 6.19 19.52
N ASP A 395 -10.52 5.50 20.65
CA ASP A 395 -11.58 4.76 21.33
C ASP A 395 -12.76 5.67 21.66
N SER A 396 -12.48 6.82 22.27
CA SER A 396 -13.50 7.83 22.60
C SER A 396 -14.28 8.30 21.37
N CYS A 397 -13.62 8.44 20.22
CA CYS A 397 -14.26 8.86 18.98
C CYS A 397 -15.11 7.73 18.37
N LEU A 398 -14.60 6.50 18.32
CA LEU A 398 -15.33 5.34 17.82
C LEU A 398 -16.56 4.99 18.66
N ILE A 399 -16.49 5.18 19.98
CA ILE A 399 -17.63 5.03 20.90
C ILE A 399 -18.71 6.08 20.59
N LYS A 400 -18.32 7.36 20.45
CA LYS A 400 -19.26 8.44 20.10
C LYS A 400 -19.97 8.19 18.76
N LEU A 401 -19.24 7.67 17.78
CA LEU A 401 -19.76 7.32 16.46
C LEU A 401 -20.55 6.00 16.46
N LYS A 402 -20.51 5.21 17.54
CA LYS A 402 -21.08 3.86 17.63
C LYS A 402 -20.54 2.93 16.53
N THR A 403 -19.27 3.08 16.18
CA THR A 403 -18.65 2.34 15.05
C THR A 403 -18.63 0.83 15.29
N ILE A 404 -18.33 0.36 16.51
CA ILE A 404 -18.35 -1.08 16.84
C ILE A 404 -19.75 -1.67 16.67
N GLN A 405 -20.80 -0.94 17.08
CA GLN A 405 -22.17 -1.38 16.88
C GLN A 405 -22.49 -1.51 15.38
N LEU A 406 -22.08 -0.52 14.56
CA LEU A 406 -22.25 -0.58 13.11
C LEU A 406 -21.52 -1.77 12.50
N LEU A 407 -20.30 -2.09 12.94
CA LEU A 407 -19.56 -3.27 12.49
C LEU A 407 -20.29 -4.57 12.83
N LEU A 408 -20.88 -4.68 14.02
CA LEU A 408 -21.70 -5.83 14.43
C LEU A 408 -23.01 -5.92 13.64
N ASP A 409 -23.59 -4.80 13.23
CA ASP A 409 -24.78 -4.78 12.37
C ASP A 409 -24.43 -5.22 10.94
N LEU A 410 -23.30 -4.76 10.40
CA LEU A 410 -22.77 -5.23 9.11
C LEU A 410 -22.41 -6.73 9.16
N PHE A 411 -21.84 -7.22 10.25
CA PHE A 411 -21.58 -8.65 10.46
C PHE A 411 -22.85 -9.48 10.29
N ARG A 412 -23.96 -9.05 10.92
CA ARG A 412 -25.27 -9.71 10.83
C ARG A 412 -25.90 -9.57 9.45
N GLN A 413 -25.73 -8.42 8.80
CA GLN A 413 -26.28 -8.16 7.48
C GLN A 413 -25.59 -9.00 6.38
N TYR A 414 -24.27 -9.19 6.50
CA TYR A 414 -23.43 -9.86 5.51
C TYR A 414 -22.97 -11.22 6.02
N THR A 415 -23.91 -12.14 6.25
CA THR A 415 -23.66 -13.46 6.86
C THR A 415 -22.68 -14.36 6.10
N TRP A 416 -22.41 -14.07 4.82
CA TRP A 416 -21.52 -14.86 3.95
C TRP A 416 -20.19 -14.17 3.66
N ASN A 417 -19.87 -13.06 4.35
CA ASN A 417 -18.62 -12.31 4.13
C ASN A 417 -17.58 -12.65 5.21
N ASN A 418 -16.84 -13.72 4.99
CA ASN A 418 -15.79 -14.18 5.91
C ASN A 418 -14.74 -13.11 6.17
N PHE A 419 -14.35 -12.32 5.16
CA PHE A 419 -13.35 -11.27 5.33
C PHE A 419 -13.81 -10.20 6.31
N LEU A 420 -15.05 -9.72 6.20
CA LEU A 420 -15.64 -8.78 7.15
C LEU A 420 -15.72 -9.43 8.53
N HIS A 421 -16.19 -10.67 8.62
CA HIS A 421 -16.37 -11.36 9.89
C HIS A 421 -15.06 -11.47 10.67
N THR A 422 -13.96 -11.83 10.01
CA THR A 422 -12.63 -11.81 10.61
C THR A 422 -12.25 -10.43 11.14
N GLN A 423 -12.52 -9.35 10.39
CA GLN A 423 -12.24 -7.99 10.87
C GLN A 423 -13.07 -7.59 12.09
N VAL A 424 -14.35 -7.96 12.12
CA VAL A 424 -15.24 -7.64 13.24
C VAL A 424 -14.86 -8.45 14.49
N GLU A 425 -14.54 -9.73 14.32
CA GLU A 425 -14.04 -10.58 15.41
C GLU A 425 -12.77 -9.98 16.03
N HIS A 426 -11.80 -9.59 15.21
CA HIS A 426 -10.56 -8.95 15.68
C HIS A 426 -10.83 -7.62 16.38
N ALA A 427 -11.67 -6.77 15.79
CA ALA A 427 -12.02 -5.48 16.39
C ALA A 427 -12.67 -5.66 17.77
N VAL A 428 -13.54 -6.66 17.93
CA VAL A 428 -14.16 -6.98 19.22
C VAL A 428 -13.14 -7.55 20.21
N ALA A 429 -12.29 -8.48 19.77
CA ALA A 429 -11.24 -9.04 20.63
C ALA A 429 -10.31 -7.96 21.17
N LEU A 430 -9.82 -7.06 20.32
CA LEU A 430 -8.95 -5.94 20.69
C LEU A 430 -9.66 -4.93 21.60
N ALA A 431 -10.94 -4.65 21.36
CA ALA A 431 -11.72 -3.75 22.21
C ALA A 431 -11.97 -4.33 23.62
N LEU A 432 -11.97 -5.66 23.76
CA LEU A 432 -12.11 -6.36 25.05
C LEU A 432 -10.76 -6.59 25.74
N ASP A 433 -9.66 -6.63 24.98
CA ASP A 433 -8.31 -6.78 25.51
C ASP A 433 -7.81 -5.45 26.08
N VAL A 434 -8.19 -5.16 27.33
CA VAL A 434 -7.71 -3.99 28.07
C VAL A 434 -6.30 -4.31 28.58
N PRO A 435 -5.25 -3.55 28.17
CA PRO A 435 -3.93 -3.74 28.73
C PRO A 435 -3.98 -3.54 30.25
N LYS A 436 -3.49 -4.53 31.00
CA LYS A 436 -3.42 -4.48 32.48
C LYS A 436 -2.35 -3.48 32.95
N ASN A 437 -2.45 -2.21 32.56
CA ASN A 437 -1.66 -1.14 33.15
C ASN A 437 -2.33 -0.69 34.44
N LYS A 438 -1.71 -0.98 35.57
CA LYS A 438 -2.18 -0.62 36.92
C LYS A 438 -2.49 0.88 37.09
N THR A 439 -1.94 1.73 36.24
CA THR A 439 -2.16 3.19 36.18
C THR A 439 -3.50 3.57 35.54
N ASN A 440 -4.06 2.75 34.63
CA ASN A 440 -5.31 3.06 33.93
C ASN A 440 -6.54 2.85 34.82
N GLU A 441 -6.52 1.90 35.76
CA GLU A 441 -7.66 1.71 36.67
C GLU A 441 -7.92 2.91 37.58
N GLU A 442 -6.87 3.59 38.05
CA GLU A 442 -7.02 4.78 38.90
C GLU A 442 -7.45 5.99 38.08
N ASN A 443 -6.89 6.21 36.89
CA ASN A 443 -7.31 7.29 36.00
C ASN A 443 -8.75 7.11 35.48
N ILE A 444 -9.15 5.89 35.10
CA ILE A 444 -10.52 5.59 34.70
C ILE A 444 -11.48 5.76 35.89
N LYS A 445 -11.08 5.36 37.11
CA LYS A 445 -11.91 5.59 38.32
C LYS A 445 -12.01 7.09 38.68
N VAL A 446 -10.99 7.89 38.40
CA VAL A 446 -11.00 9.35 38.59
C VAL A 446 -11.88 10.02 37.55
N GLU A 447 -11.73 9.70 36.25
CA GLU A 447 -12.57 10.24 35.18
C GLU A 447 -14.04 9.83 35.34
N ILE A 448 -14.33 8.60 35.77
CA ILE A 448 -15.70 8.16 36.07
C ILE A 448 -16.28 8.90 37.30
N ARG A 449 -15.46 9.27 38.29
CA ARG A 449 -15.90 10.07 39.46
C ARG A 449 -16.14 11.54 39.10
N GLU A 450 -15.29 12.12 38.26
CA GLU A 450 -15.48 13.47 37.72
C GLU A 450 -16.71 13.53 36.80
N TRP A 451 -16.93 12.50 35.98
CA TRP A 451 -18.12 12.38 35.14
C TRP A 451 -19.41 12.27 35.95
N LYS A 452 -19.47 11.43 36.99
CA LYS A 452 -20.62 11.35 37.90
C LYS A 452 -20.87 12.64 38.69
N SER A 453 -19.83 13.42 38.96
CA SER A 453 -19.97 14.72 39.62
C SER A 453 -20.52 15.79 38.67
N ASN A 454 -20.06 15.79 37.41
CA ASN A 454 -20.55 16.72 36.38
C ASN A 454 -21.97 16.38 35.91
N GLU A 455 -22.34 15.11 35.85
CA GLU A 455 -23.71 14.69 35.52
C GLU A 455 -24.70 15.10 36.64
N ASN A 456 -24.27 15.06 37.91
CA ASN A 456 -25.06 15.57 39.03
C ASN A 456 -25.15 17.10 39.05
N LEU A 457 -24.11 17.86 38.66
CA LEU A 457 -24.23 19.32 38.47
C LEU A 457 -25.22 19.66 37.35
N SER A 458 -25.16 18.96 36.21
CA SER A 458 -26.08 19.19 35.08
C SER A 458 -27.54 18.85 35.40
N LYS A 459 -27.78 17.90 36.32
CA LYS A 459 -29.13 17.58 36.83
C LYS A 459 -29.66 18.59 37.85
N VAL A 460 -28.78 19.25 38.60
CA VAL A 460 -29.16 20.33 39.53
C VAL A 460 -29.49 21.62 38.75
N GLU A 461 -28.70 21.97 37.73
CA GLU A 461 -28.97 23.14 36.86
C GLU A 461 -30.24 22.95 36.00
N ALA A 462 -30.57 21.72 35.58
CA ALA A 462 -31.80 21.43 34.83
C ALA A 462 -33.08 21.46 35.69
N THR A 463 -32.98 21.46 37.02
CA THR A 463 -34.13 21.59 37.92
C THR A 463 -34.42 23.02 38.39
N GLU A 464 -33.53 23.98 38.13
CA GLU A 464 -33.72 25.38 38.56
C GLU A 464 -34.39 26.27 37.50
N ASP A 465 -34.59 25.79 36.27
CA ASP A 465 -35.13 26.59 35.16
C ASP A 465 -36.54 26.14 34.74
N ASN A 466 -37.48 26.07 35.70
CA ASN A 466 -38.92 26.08 35.38
C ASN A 466 -39.83 26.50 36.56
N SER A 467 -39.86 27.78 36.88
CA SER A 467 -41.10 28.45 37.33
C SER A 467 -41.01 29.97 37.18
N GLU A 468 -41.93 30.52 36.39
CA GLU A 468 -42.00 31.91 35.91
C GLU A 468 -42.20 32.98 37.00
N THR A 469 -41.72 34.17 36.64
CA THR A 469 -42.05 35.51 37.13
C THR A 469 -43.46 35.73 37.70
N LYS A 470 -43.53 36.26 38.93
CA LYS A 470 -44.37 37.42 39.27
C LYS A 470 -43.93 38.12 40.55
N THR A 471 -43.75 39.43 40.42
CA THR A 471 -43.47 40.44 41.45
C THR A 471 -44.68 40.66 42.37
N ASP A 472 -44.48 40.64 43.69
CA ASP A 472 -44.46 41.82 44.57
C ASP A 472 -44.79 41.50 46.04
N SER A 473 -43.92 42.04 46.90
CA SER A 473 -44.20 42.63 48.23
C SER A 473 -44.46 41.75 49.48
N VAL A 474 -43.51 41.92 50.41
CA VAL A 474 -43.68 42.18 51.86
C VAL A 474 -43.86 40.98 52.82
N SER A 475 -42.76 40.75 53.54
CA SER A 475 -42.56 40.26 54.92
C SER A 475 -43.77 40.22 55.86
N VAL A 476 -43.85 39.15 56.67
CA VAL A 476 -43.76 39.16 58.17
C VAL A 476 -43.90 37.72 58.72
N ASP A 477 -43.12 37.49 59.76
CA ASP A 477 -43.01 36.46 60.81
C ASP A 477 -44.11 35.40 61.11
N GLU A 478 -43.62 34.37 61.83
CA GLU A 478 -44.23 33.62 62.96
C GLU A 478 -44.83 32.20 62.78
N GLU A 479 -44.28 31.31 63.65
CA GLU A 479 -44.87 30.21 64.42
C GLU A 479 -45.40 28.90 63.78
N MET A 480 -44.64 27.83 64.06
CA MET A 480 -45.00 26.70 64.93
C MET A 480 -46.42 26.11 64.82
N GLN A 481 -46.55 24.85 64.36
CA GLN A 481 -47.15 23.76 65.13
C GLN A 481 -47.05 22.39 64.44
N GLN A 482 -46.85 21.38 65.29
CA GLN A 482 -46.86 19.95 65.03
C GLN A 482 -48.27 19.46 64.65
N ASP A 483 -48.36 18.43 63.81
CA ASP A 483 -49.19 17.28 64.18
C ASP A 483 -48.80 15.97 63.46
N LYS A 484 -48.95 14.88 64.23
CA LYS A 484 -48.70 13.47 63.88
C LYS A 484 -49.89 12.87 63.14
N VAL A 485 -49.67 11.70 62.51
CA VAL A 485 -50.51 10.45 62.47
C VAL A 485 -50.06 9.67 61.22
N ALA A 486 -49.20 8.65 61.34
CA ALA A 486 -49.46 7.22 61.59
C ALA A 486 -49.63 6.37 60.31
N GLU A 487 -48.60 5.56 60.04
CA GLU A 487 -48.60 4.09 59.90
C GLU A 487 -49.61 3.42 58.94
N VAL A 488 -49.09 2.66 57.95
CA VAL A 488 -49.40 1.23 57.67
C VAL A 488 -48.42 0.68 56.61
N ILE A 489 -47.66 -0.36 56.97
CA ILE A 489 -46.98 -1.36 56.10
C ILE A 489 -47.85 -2.65 56.20
N PRO A 490 -47.95 -3.55 55.20
CA PRO A 490 -47.01 -4.70 55.07
C PRO A 490 -46.77 -5.14 53.59
N GLU A 491 -45.54 -5.41 53.19
CA GLU A 491 -44.75 -6.67 53.22
C GLU A 491 -44.75 -7.48 51.93
N GLU A 492 -43.52 -7.90 51.64
CA GLU A 492 -43.00 -8.88 50.71
C GLU A 492 -43.73 -10.23 50.69
N ASN A 493 -43.59 -10.96 49.57
CA ASN A 493 -43.26 -12.38 49.68
C ASN A 493 -42.44 -12.89 48.50
N LYS A 494 -41.59 -13.84 48.88
CA LYS A 494 -40.39 -14.38 48.23
C LYS A 494 -40.67 -15.65 47.40
N GLU A 495 -39.62 -16.00 46.64
CA GLU A 495 -39.12 -17.35 46.35
C GLU A 495 -39.99 -18.28 45.47
N THR A 496 -39.43 -18.81 44.37
CA THR A 496 -38.78 -20.14 44.42
C THR A 496 -37.97 -20.47 43.16
N GLU A 497 -36.95 -21.28 43.40
CA GLU A 497 -35.88 -21.73 42.51
C GLU A 497 -36.24 -22.90 41.57
N ARG A 498 -35.31 -23.11 40.64
CA ARG A 498 -35.04 -24.24 39.73
C ARG A 498 -35.28 -25.65 40.30
N THR A 499 -35.53 -26.58 39.38
CA THR A 499 -34.92 -27.93 39.36
C THR A 499 -34.77 -28.44 37.92
N GLU A 500 -33.74 -29.26 37.73
CA GLU A 500 -33.16 -29.80 36.49
C GLU A 500 -33.75 -31.17 36.06
N GLU A 501 -33.33 -31.60 34.85
CA GLU A 501 -33.12 -32.99 34.37
C GLU A 501 -34.35 -33.90 34.10
N ASP A 502 -34.59 -34.33 32.85
CA ASP A 502 -33.86 -35.41 32.15
C ASP A 502 -34.69 -36.11 31.02
N ILE A 503 -33.98 -36.50 29.95
CA ILE A 503 -34.11 -37.73 29.11
C ILE A 503 -35.34 -37.93 28.17
N ASN A 504 -35.04 -37.78 26.86
CA ASN A 504 -35.11 -38.79 25.77
C ASN A 504 -36.47 -39.42 25.34
N GLU A 505 -36.90 -39.19 24.08
CA GLU A 505 -37.38 -40.26 23.15
C GLU A 505 -37.71 -39.75 21.71
N THR A 506 -36.94 -40.27 20.76
CA THR A 506 -37.25 -40.78 19.39
C THR A 506 -38.56 -40.50 18.62
N SER A 507 -38.34 -40.25 17.31
CA SER A 507 -39.07 -40.74 16.10
C SER A 507 -40.34 -40.06 15.56
N LEU A 508 -40.27 -39.64 14.26
CA LEU A 508 -41.24 -39.77 13.13
C LEU A 508 -40.85 -38.71 12.05
N VAL A 509 -40.20 -39.01 10.93
CA VAL A 509 -40.59 -39.74 9.69
C VAL A 509 -41.81 -39.16 8.95
N HIS A 510 -41.55 -38.66 7.73
CA HIS A 510 -42.43 -38.29 6.59
C HIS A 510 -43.41 -37.13 6.83
N HIS A 511 -43.41 -36.08 6.00
CA HIS A 511 -43.61 -36.11 4.55
C HIS A 511 -42.99 -34.92 3.82
#